data_AF-A0A9L0TL54-F1
#
_entry.id   AF-A0A9L0TL54-F1
#
_cell.length_a   1.000
_cell.length_b   1.000
_cell.length_c   1.000
_cell.angle_alpha   90.00
_cell.angle_beta   90.00
_cell.angle_gamma   90.00
#
_symmetry.space_group_name_H-M   'P 1'
#
loop_
_entity.id
_entity.type
_entity.pdbx_description
1 polymer ?
#
loop_
_entity_poly.entity_id
_entity_poly.type
_entity_poly.pdbx_seq_one_letter_code
_entity_poly.pdbx_strand_id
1 'polypeptide(L)'
;MQLKHLRTLLSPQDGAAKVTCMAWSQNNAKFAVCTVDRVVLLYDEHGERRDKFSTKPADMKYGRKSYMVKGMAFSPDSTKIAIGQTDNIIYVYKIGEDWGDKKVICNKFIQTDGAAWLLIICFPP
;
A
#
# COMPACT_ATOMS: atom_id res chain seq x y z
N MET A 1 15.12 -1.58 -28.38
CA MET A 1 14.47 -1.07 -27.15
C MET A 1 15.58 -0.58 -26.23
N GLN A 2 15.78 0.74 -26.10
CA GLN A 2 16.78 1.29 -25.19
C GLN A 2 16.08 1.67 -23.89
N LEU A 3 16.36 0.92 -22.83
CA LEU A 3 15.88 1.23 -21.49
C LEU A 3 16.91 2.14 -20.82
N LYS A 4 16.49 3.33 -20.38
CA LYS A 4 17.33 4.25 -19.62
C LYS A 4 16.98 4.13 -18.15
N HIS A 5 17.96 3.78 -17.32
CA HIS A 5 17.81 3.87 -15.87
C HIS A 5 17.70 5.35 -15.50
N LEU A 6 16.61 5.73 -14.83
CA LEU A 6 16.38 7.10 -14.39
C LEU A 6 16.81 7.29 -12.94
N ARG A 7 16.32 6.43 -12.04
CA ARG A 7 16.51 6.60 -10.60
C ARG A 7 16.22 5.31 -9.85
N THR A 8 16.84 5.18 -8.68
CA THR A 8 16.52 4.16 -7.68
C THR A 8 15.73 4.81 -6.55
N LEU A 9 14.49 4.37 -6.32
CA LEU A 9 13.57 4.97 -5.32
C LEU A 9 13.87 4.54 -3.88
N LEU A 10 14.35 3.30 -3.71
CA LEU A 10 14.76 2.77 -2.43
C LEU A 10 16.17 2.21 -2.61
N SER A 11 17.15 2.89 -2.03
CA SER A 11 18.52 2.40 -2.02
C SER A 11 18.58 1.04 -1.32
N PRO A 12 19.54 0.17 -1.70
CA PRO A 12 19.83 -1.04 -0.93
C PRO A 12 19.94 -0.70 0.55
N GLN A 13 19.24 -1.46 1.40
CA GLN A 13 19.29 -1.29 2.84
C GLN A 13 20.02 -2.49 3.44
N ASP A 14 20.73 -2.26 4.55
CA ASP A 14 21.30 -3.34 5.32
C ASP A 14 20.20 -4.09 6.09
N GLY A 15 19.98 -5.36 5.72
CA GLY A 15 18.99 -6.23 6.34
C GLY A 15 17.78 -6.57 5.45
N ALA A 16 16.71 -7.07 6.07
CA ALA A 16 15.53 -7.56 5.36
C ALA A 16 14.61 -6.41 4.89
N ALA A 17 14.99 -5.70 3.82
CA ALA A 17 14.20 -4.62 3.22
C ALA A 17 13.45 -5.09 1.96
N LYS A 18 12.72 -6.19 2.07
CA LYS A 18 11.94 -6.72 0.94
C LYS A 18 10.71 -5.83 0.69
N VAL A 19 10.50 -5.45 -0.56
CA VAL A 19 9.24 -4.85 -1.02
C VAL A 19 8.27 -5.98 -1.30
N THR A 20 7.06 -5.91 -0.73
CA THR A 20 6.04 -6.96 -0.93
C THR A 20 5.10 -6.65 -2.08
N CYS A 21 4.79 -5.37 -2.28
CA CYS A 21 3.90 -4.91 -3.35
C CYS A 21 4.08 -3.41 -3.60
N MET A 22 3.64 -2.96 -4.77
CA MET A 22 3.69 -1.58 -5.20
C MET A 22 2.46 -1.26 -6.07
N ALA A 23 2.02 0.00 -6.06
CA ALA A 23 0.89 0.45 -6.85
C ALA A 23 1.01 1.94 -7.18
N TRP A 24 0.64 2.33 -8.39
CA TRP A 24 0.48 3.73 -8.80
C TRP A 24 -0.94 4.20 -8.57
N SER A 25 -1.10 5.47 -8.22
CA SER A 25 -2.39 6.16 -8.30
C SER A 25 -2.78 6.38 -9.76
N GLN A 26 -4.08 6.44 -10.04
CA GLN A 26 -4.57 6.61 -11.42
C GLN A 26 -4.28 8.00 -11.98
N ASN A 27 -4.18 9.01 -11.10
CA ASN A 27 -3.74 10.37 -11.48
C ASN A 27 -2.21 10.51 -11.62
N ASN A 28 -1.44 9.43 -11.44
CA ASN A 28 0.03 9.38 -11.50
C ASN A 28 0.77 10.29 -10.50
N ALA A 29 0.06 10.92 -9.55
CA ALA A 29 0.66 11.82 -8.58
C ALA A 29 1.32 11.10 -7.40
N LYS A 30 0.92 9.86 -7.11
CA LYS A 30 1.36 9.09 -5.94
C LYS A 30 1.75 7.67 -6.33
N PHE A 31 2.91 7.23 -5.87
CA PHE A 31 3.37 5.86 -5.98
C PHE A 31 3.51 5.24 -4.59
N ALA A 32 2.76 4.17 -4.32
CA ALA A 32 2.83 3.45 -3.06
C ALA A 32 3.75 2.23 -3.17
N VAL A 33 4.61 2.06 -2.18
CA VAL A 33 5.48 0.88 -2.04
C VAL A 33 5.33 0.33 -0.62
N CYS A 34 4.99 -0.95 -0.49
CA CYS A 34 4.90 -1.60 0.81
C CYS A 34 6.17 -2.40 1.09
N THR A 35 6.75 -2.19 2.27
CA THR A 35 7.89 -2.97 2.76
C THR A 35 7.42 -4.15 3.62
N VAL A 36 8.31 -5.12 3.86
CA VAL A 36 8.08 -6.26 4.76
C VAL A 36 7.86 -5.83 6.23
N ASP A 37 8.28 -4.63 6.59
CA ASP A 37 7.99 -4.01 7.88
C ASP A 37 6.54 -3.53 8.01
N ARG A 38 5.73 -3.71 6.95
CA ARG A 38 4.32 -3.32 6.83
C ARG A 38 4.13 -1.80 6.88
N VAL A 39 5.16 -1.08 6.42
CA VAL A 39 5.12 0.36 6.20
C VAL A 39 4.88 0.59 4.72
N VAL A 40 3.88 1.38 4.41
CA VAL A 40 3.62 1.89 3.06
C VAL A 40 4.34 3.22 2.93
N LEU A 41 5.26 3.28 1.98
CA LEU A 41 5.97 4.48 1.57
C LEU A 41 5.21 5.10 0.39
N LEU A 42 4.99 6.40 0.43
CA LEU A 42 4.41 7.17 -0.65
C LEU A 42 5.47 8.05 -1.29
N TYR A 43 5.62 7.88 -2.59
CA TYR A 43 6.49 8.66 -3.45
C TYR A 43 5.66 9.55 -4.35
N ASP A 44 6.22 10.69 -4.74
CA ASP A 44 5.66 11.50 -5.83
C ASP A 44 6.07 10.96 -7.21
N GLU A 45 5.58 11.62 -8.25
CA GLU A 45 5.90 11.35 -9.66
C GLU A 45 7.39 11.51 -9.99
N HIS A 46 8.13 12.31 -9.23
CA HIS A 46 9.58 12.49 -9.37
C HIS A 46 10.38 11.44 -8.60
N GLY A 47 9.71 10.58 -7.85
CA GLY A 47 10.33 9.54 -7.05
C GLY A 47 10.90 10.01 -5.71
N GLU A 48 10.49 11.17 -5.21
CA GLU A 48 10.83 11.61 -3.86
C GLU A 48 9.85 11.00 -2.85
N ARG A 49 10.38 10.53 -1.72
CA ARG A 49 9.54 10.02 -0.64
C ARG A 49 8.89 11.19 0.10
N ARG A 50 7.59 11.35 -0.09
CA ARG A 50 6.81 12.45 0.49
C ARG A 50 6.14 12.08 1.81
N ASP A 51 5.69 10.84 1.95
CA ASP A 51 4.91 10.41 3.12
C ASP A 51 5.11 8.91 3.41
N LYS A 52 4.72 8.46 4.61
CA LYS A 52 4.68 7.05 4.97
C LYS A 52 3.64 6.78 6.06
N PHE A 53 3.02 5.60 6.01
CA PHE A 53 2.13 5.15 7.08
C PHE A 53 2.30 3.66 7.35
N SER A 54 2.04 3.26 8.60
CA SER A 54 2.07 1.85 8.99
C SER A 54 0.70 1.23 8.88
N THR A 55 0.65 -0.01 8.40
CA THR A 55 -0.59 -0.78 8.38
C THR A 55 -0.86 -1.42 9.76
N LYS A 56 -2.11 -1.81 9.98
CA LYS A 56 -2.57 -2.44 11.23
C LYS A 56 -2.99 -3.89 11.00
N PRO A 57 -2.81 -4.79 11.99
CA PRO A 57 -3.36 -6.15 11.92
C PRO A 57 -4.89 -6.13 12.00
N ALA A 58 -5.54 -7.22 11.56
CA ALA A 58 -6.97 -7.46 11.75
C ALA A 58 -7.36 -7.43 13.24
N ASP A 59 -6.60 -8.15 14.06
CA ASP A 59 -6.77 -8.18 15.51
C ASP A 59 -5.51 -7.64 16.21
N MET A 60 -5.70 -6.61 17.04
CA MET A 60 -4.63 -5.94 17.78
C MET A 60 -3.91 -6.87 18.75
N LYS A 61 -4.53 -7.98 19.17
CA LYS A 61 -3.92 -8.99 20.04
C LYS A 61 -2.70 -9.67 19.41
N TYR A 62 -2.70 -9.86 18.09
CA TYR A 62 -1.64 -10.62 17.40
C TYR A 62 -0.39 -9.79 17.10
N GLY A 63 -0.32 -8.53 17.54
CA GLY A 63 0.83 -7.68 17.33
C GLY A 63 1.12 -7.37 15.85
N ARG A 64 2.08 -6.50 15.58
CA ARG A 64 2.33 -6.03 14.21
C ARG A 64 2.95 -7.09 13.30
N LYS A 65 3.59 -8.14 13.84
CA LYS A 65 4.34 -9.13 13.04
C LYS A 65 3.51 -10.32 12.55
N SER A 66 2.22 -10.38 12.88
CA SER A 66 1.39 -11.56 12.59
C SER A 66 0.89 -11.67 11.14
N TYR A 67 1.05 -10.63 10.31
CA TYR A 67 0.55 -10.63 8.95
C TYR A 67 1.58 -10.05 7.96
N MET A 68 1.36 -10.35 6.69
CA MET A 68 2.07 -9.75 5.57
C MET A 68 1.06 -9.08 4.63
N VAL A 69 1.48 -7.98 4.02
CA VAL A 69 0.70 -7.35 2.95
C VAL A 69 0.96 -8.11 1.66
N LYS A 70 -0.11 -8.65 1.04
CA LYS A 70 -0.04 -9.42 -0.21
C LYS A 70 -0.25 -8.56 -1.45
N GLY A 71 -1.04 -7.50 -1.35
CA GLY A 71 -1.28 -6.61 -2.47
C GLY A 71 -1.81 -5.25 -2.04
N MET A 72 -1.70 -4.30 -2.96
CA MET A 72 -2.23 -2.95 -2.82
C MET A 72 -2.85 -2.48 -4.14
N ALA A 73 -3.89 -1.67 -4.06
CA ALA A 73 -4.51 -1.03 -5.21
C ALA A 73 -5.02 0.37 -4.83
N PHE A 74 -4.76 1.36 -5.67
CA PHE A 74 -5.37 2.68 -5.52
C PHE A 74 -6.81 2.67 -6.01
N SER A 75 -7.61 3.56 -5.44
CA SER A 75 -8.93 3.90 -5.97
C SER A 75 -8.83 4.56 -7.36
N PRO A 76 -9.89 4.45 -8.18
CA PRO A 76 -10.03 5.25 -9.40
C PRO A 76 -9.94 6.75 -9.10
N ASP A 77 -10.54 7.19 -7.97
CA ASP A 77 -10.47 8.57 -7.50
C ASP A 77 -9.08 8.98 -6.96
N SER A 78 -8.11 8.06 -6.87
CA SER A 78 -6.75 8.29 -6.33
C SER A 78 -6.66 8.80 -4.87
N THR A 79 -7.78 8.88 -4.15
CA THR A 79 -7.85 9.37 -2.75
C THR A 79 -7.78 8.26 -1.71
N LYS A 80 -7.88 6.99 -2.13
CA LYS A 80 -7.89 5.82 -1.26
C LYS A 80 -6.93 4.75 -1.77
N ILE A 81 -6.46 3.93 -0.85
CA ILE A 81 -5.66 2.73 -1.15
C ILE A 81 -6.23 1.53 -0.40
N ALA A 82 -6.52 0.48 -1.13
CA ALA A 82 -6.91 -0.81 -0.59
C ALA A 82 -5.64 -1.66 -0.37
N ILE A 83 -5.56 -2.29 0.80
CA ILE A 83 -4.43 -3.11 1.23
C ILE A 83 -4.96 -4.47 1.67
N GLY A 84 -4.58 -5.52 0.95
CA GLY A 84 -4.92 -6.90 1.26
C GLY A 84 -3.83 -7.56 2.09
N GLN A 85 -4.22 -8.14 3.22
CA GLN A 85 -3.32 -8.75 4.18
C GLN A 85 -3.57 -10.27 4.31
N THR A 86 -2.59 -11.02 4.83
CA THR A 86 -2.68 -12.48 5.00
C THR A 86 -3.57 -12.94 6.14
N ASP A 87 -3.95 -12.05 7.05
CA ASP A 87 -4.91 -12.28 8.14
C ASP A 87 -6.37 -12.13 7.66
N ASN A 88 -6.60 -12.38 6.37
CA ASN A 88 -7.91 -12.37 5.72
C ASN A 88 -8.68 -11.05 5.90
N ILE A 89 -7.98 -9.92 5.93
CA ILE A 89 -8.60 -8.60 5.97
C ILE A 89 -8.08 -7.71 4.85
N ILE A 90 -8.99 -6.88 4.34
CA ILE A 90 -8.69 -5.80 3.42
C ILE A 90 -8.99 -4.48 4.12
N TYR A 91 -7.98 -3.64 4.24
CA TYR A 91 -8.10 -2.30 4.77
C TYR A 91 -8.12 -1.28 3.65
N VAL A 92 -9.10 -0.37 3.68
CA VAL A 92 -9.11 0.80 2.80
C VAL A 92 -8.68 2.01 3.60
N TYR A 93 -7.53 2.57 3.23
CA TYR A 93 -6.98 3.79 3.81
C TYR A 93 -7.39 4.96 2.92
N LYS A 94 -8.03 5.96 3.51
CA LYS A 94 -8.19 7.28 2.90
C LYS A 94 -6.85 8.01 3.05
N ILE A 95 -6.20 8.27 1.92
CA ILE A 95 -4.91 8.94 1.88
C ILE A 95 -5.02 10.44 1.58
N GLY A 96 -6.15 10.85 0.99
CA GLY A 96 -6.40 12.22 0.56
C GLY A 96 -5.75 12.58 -0.78
N GLU A 97 -6.08 13.74 -1.32
CA GLU A 97 -5.46 14.27 -2.54
C GLU A 97 -4.14 14.97 -2.22
N ASP A 98 -4.08 15.68 -1.10
CA ASP A 98 -2.91 16.44 -0.71
C ASP A 98 -1.89 15.62 0.10
N TRP A 99 -0.68 16.14 0.12
CA TRP A 99 0.39 15.64 0.98
C TRP A 99 0.20 16.23 2.38
N GLY A 100 0.03 15.37 3.38
CA GLY A 100 -0.24 15.79 4.78
C GLY A 100 -1.62 15.39 5.31
N ASP A 101 -2.52 14.97 4.42
CA ASP A 101 -3.82 14.45 4.83
C ASP A 101 -3.68 13.25 5.77
N LYS A 102 -4.48 13.26 6.86
CA LYS A 102 -4.43 12.21 7.86
C LYS A 102 -4.85 10.88 7.23
N LYS A 103 -3.92 9.92 7.24
CA LYS A 103 -4.16 8.56 6.76
C LYS A 103 -5.07 7.82 7.73
N VAL A 104 -6.33 7.66 7.38
CA VAL A 104 -7.35 7.00 8.22
C VAL A 104 -7.92 5.78 7.50
N ILE A 105 -8.24 4.75 8.27
CA ILE A 105 -8.96 3.59 7.76
C ILE A 105 -10.43 4.00 7.66
N CYS A 106 -10.97 4.03 6.45
CA CYS A 106 -12.40 4.32 6.24
C CYS A 106 -13.23 3.04 6.18
N ASN A 107 -12.74 2.01 5.50
CA ASN A 107 -13.43 0.72 5.37
C ASN A 107 -12.52 -0.45 5.78
N LYS A 108 -13.16 -1.51 6.27
CA LYS A 108 -12.54 -2.78 6.65
C LYS A 108 -13.40 -3.91 6.10
N PHE A 109 -12.80 -4.84 5.36
CA PHE A 109 -13.48 -6.00 4.81
C PHE A 109 -12.79 -7.25 5.30
N ILE A 110 -13.48 -8.06 6.10
CA ILE A 110 -12.98 -9.36 6.53
C ILE A 110 -13.40 -10.37 5.47
N GLN A 111 -12.42 -11.04 4.87
CA GLN A 111 -12.67 -12.16 3.97
C GLN A 111 -12.80 -13.45 4.76
N THR A 112 -13.83 -14.22 4.46
CA THR A 112 -14.06 -15.55 5.03
C THR A 112 -13.44 -16.66 4.19
N ASP A 113 -13.09 -16.41 2.93
CA ASP A 113 -12.41 -17.36 2.05
C ASP A 113 -11.01 -16.85 1.66
N GLY A 114 -10.00 -17.72 1.74
CA GLY A 114 -8.57 -17.43 1.56
C GLY A 114 -8.12 -16.98 0.16
N ALA A 115 -9.03 -16.49 -0.66
CA ALA A 115 -8.74 -16.00 -2.01
C ALA A 115 -8.32 -14.52 -1.95
N ALA A 116 -7.02 -14.31 -1.69
CA ALA A 116 -6.34 -13.00 -1.65
C ALA A 116 -6.29 -12.25 -3.00
N TRP A 117 -7.13 -12.60 -3.98
CA TRP A 117 -7.12 -12.06 -5.35
C TRP A 117 -8.13 -10.91 -5.57
N LEU A 118 -8.75 -10.43 -4.50
CA LEU A 118 -9.94 -9.57 -4.57
C LEU A 118 -9.66 -8.05 -4.55
N LEU A 119 -8.40 -7.64 -4.63
CA LEU A 119 -8.02 -6.21 -4.60
C LEU A 119 -8.55 -5.41 -5.79
N ILE A 120 -8.84 -6.06 -6.92
CA ILE A 120 -9.40 -5.40 -8.12
C ILE A 120 -10.91 -5.13 -7.97
N ILE A 121 -11.62 -5.77 -7.03
CA ILE A 121 -13.09 -5.71 -6.95
C ILE A 121 -13.63 -4.72 -5.91
N CYS A 122 -12.78 -4.05 -5.13
CA CYS A 122 -13.23 -3.09 -4.11
C CYS A 122 -13.53 -1.68 -4.63
N PHE A 123 -13.26 -1.40 -5.91
CA PHE A 123 -13.65 -0.16 -6.56
C PHE A 123 -14.62 -0.49 -7.70
N PRO A 124 -15.94 -0.50 -7.44
CA PRO A 124 -16.89 -0.50 -8.53
C PRO A 124 -16.65 0.72 -9.45
N PRO A 125 -16.97 0.61 -10.75
CA PRO A 125 -16.88 1.72 -11.69
C PRO A 125 -17.75 2.92 -11.30
#